data_AF-A0A7X4E0E3-F1
#
_entry.id   AF-A0A7X4E0E3-F1
#
_cell.length_a   1.000
_cell.length_b   1.000
_cell.length_c   1.000
_cell.angle_alpha   90.00
_cell.angle_beta   90.00
_cell.angle_gamma   90.00
#
_symmetry.space_group_name_H-M   'P 1'
#
loop_
_entity.id
_entity.type
_entity.pdbx_description
1 polymer ?
#
loop_
_entity_poly.entity_id
_entity_poly.type
_entity_poly.pdbx_seq_one_letter_code
_entity_poly.pdbx_strand_id
1 'polypeptide(L)'
;MHDIVVIGSGFGGAVAACRLASAGLDVVVLERGRRWAPDDYPRDADDAWIFDVDEPEKQNGWIDLRILDDIWVAQGAGVGGGSLIYANVSINAPPAVFEAGWPSEITHDALLPYYERVENMLKPELLPDNQLPPRFELMRAAARKPG
;
A
#
# COMPACT_ATOMS: atom_id res chain seq x y z
N MET A 1 -13.46 1.89 -26.33
CA MET A 1 -14.17 0.98 -25.42
C MET A 1 -13.12 0.01 -24.94
N HIS A 2 -12.95 -0.15 -23.63
CA HIS A 2 -11.95 -1.03 -23.03
C HIS A 2 -12.59 -2.37 -22.67
N ASP A 3 -11.81 -3.46 -22.65
CA ASP A 3 -12.28 -4.78 -22.23
C ASP A 3 -12.48 -4.83 -20.71
N ILE A 4 -11.59 -4.16 -19.96
CA ILE A 4 -11.56 -4.17 -18.51
C ILE A 4 -11.43 -2.75 -17.97
N VAL A 5 -12.20 -2.46 -16.91
CA VAL A 5 -12.05 -1.26 -16.08
C VAL A 5 -11.61 -1.68 -14.67
N VAL A 6 -10.46 -1.18 -14.22
CA VAL A 6 -9.98 -1.33 -12.85
C VAL A 6 -10.22 -0.02 -12.09
N ILE A 7 -10.95 -0.08 -10.98
CA ILE A 7 -11.25 1.09 -10.13
C ILE A 7 -10.29 1.09 -8.94
N GLY A 8 -9.47 2.13 -8.86
CA GLY A 8 -8.41 2.30 -7.86
C GLY A 8 -7.08 1.71 -8.32
N SER A 9 -6.00 2.43 -8.01
CA SER A 9 -4.63 2.08 -8.42
C SER A 9 -3.72 1.62 -7.27
N GLY A 10 -4.33 1.23 -6.14
CA GLY A 10 -3.62 0.61 -5.01
C GLY A 10 -3.04 -0.77 -5.35
N PHE A 11 -2.43 -1.46 -4.38
CA PHE A 11 -1.79 -2.77 -4.60
C PHE A 11 -2.61 -3.76 -5.43
N GLY A 12 -3.87 -4.00 -5.04
CA GLY A 12 -4.76 -4.91 -5.77
C GLY A 12 -5.04 -4.47 -7.21
N GLY A 13 -5.35 -3.19 -7.40
CA GLY A 13 -5.64 -2.61 -8.72
C GLY A 13 -4.43 -2.61 -9.65
N ALA A 14 -3.26 -2.21 -9.15
CA ALA A 14 -2.02 -2.21 -9.91
C ALA A 14 -1.62 -3.62 -10.36
N VAL A 15 -1.72 -4.62 -9.48
CA VAL A 15 -1.42 -6.02 -9.82
C VAL A 15 -2.44 -6.55 -10.83
N ALA A 16 -3.74 -6.35 -10.60
CA ALA A 16 -4.79 -6.79 -11.52
C ALA A 16 -4.61 -6.20 -12.92
N ALA A 17 -4.41 -4.87 -13.00
CA ALA A 17 -4.17 -4.18 -14.27
C ALA A 17 -2.93 -4.71 -14.98
N CYS A 18 -1.82 -4.88 -14.26
CA CYS A 18 -0.58 -5.42 -14.82
C CYS A 18 -0.79 -6.82 -15.42
N ARG A 19 -1.46 -7.73 -14.70
CA ARG A 19 -1.65 -9.12 -15.15
C ARG A 19 -2.64 -9.21 -16.32
N LEU A 20 -3.73 -8.46 -16.29
CA LEU A 20 -4.72 -8.44 -17.37
C LEU A 20 -4.16 -7.81 -18.65
N ALA A 21 -3.44 -6.68 -18.53
CA ALA A 21 -2.77 -6.07 -19.67
C ALA A 21 -1.66 -6.98 -20.25
N SER A 22 -0.90 -7.68 -19.39
CA SER A 22 0.09 -8.66 -19.84
C SER A 22 -0.53 -9.86 -20.58
N ALA A 23 -1.82 -10.13 -20.35
CA ALA A 23 -2.58 -11.15 -21.07
C ALA A 23 -3.15 -10.63 -22.42
N GLY A 24 -2.86 -9.37 -22.79
CA GLY A 24 -3.28 -8.78 -24.07
C GLY A 24 -4.66 -8.11 -24.05
N LEU A 25 -5.26 -7.90 -22.87
CA LEU A 25 -6.54 -7.20 -22.74
C LEU A 25 -6.35 -5.69 -22.75
N ASP A 26 -7.32 -4.96 -23.30
CA ASP A 26 -7.38 -3.49 -23.18
C ASP A 26 -7.91 -3.09 -21.80
N VAL A 27 -7.03 -2.55 -20.96
CA VAL A 27 -7.31 -2.23 -19.56
C VAL A 27 -7.20 -0.72 -19.33
N VAL A 28 -8.25 -0.14 -18.75
CA VAL A 28 -8.21 1.22 -18.19
C VAL A 28 -8.23 1.17 -16.67
N VAL A 29 -7.40 2.01 -16.04
CA VAL A 29 -7.38 2.20 -14.58
C VAL A 29 -7.93 3.57 -14.26
N LEU A 30 -8.91 3.63 -13.38
CA LEU A 30 -9.49 4.87 -12.87
C LEU A 30 -9.01 5.11 -11.44
N GLU A 31 -8.33 6.23 -11.23
CA GLU A 31 -7.86 6.68 -9.92
C GLU A 31 -8.49 8.03 -9.60
N ARG A 32 -9.00 8.19 -8.37
CA ARG A 32 -9.66 9.43 -7.94
C ARG A 32 -8.64 10.52 -7.60
N GLY A 33 -7.46 10.10 -7.12
CA GLY A 33 -6.38 11.00 -6.77
C GLY A 33 -5.46 11.33 -7.94
N ARG A 34 -4.55 12.27 -7.71
CA ARG A 34 -3.57 12.67 -8.72
C ARG A 34 -2.42 11.67 -8.85
N ARG A 35 -1.65 11.78 -9.93
CA ARG A 35 -0.32 11.17 -10.01
C ARG A 35 0.69 12.11 -9.34
N TRP A 36 1.40 11.59 -8.36
CA TRP A 36 2.49 12.28 -7.68
C TRP A 36 3.83 11.90 -8.31
N ALA A 37 4.74 12.85 -8.42
CA ALA A 37 6.14 12.68 -8.80
C ALA A 37 7.03 12.83 -7.55
N PRO A 38 8.17 12.13 -7.43
CA PRO A 38 9.00 12.19 -6.21
C PRO A 38 9.31 13.60 -5.66
N ASP A 39 9.40 14.59 -6.53
CA ASP A 39 9.66 15.99 -6.19
C ASP A 39 8.43 16.77 -5.67
N ASP A 40 7.21 16.26 -5.89
CA ASP A 40 5.95 16.84 -5.39
C ASP A 40 5.39 16.13 -4.16
N TYR A 41 6.17 15.20 -3.59
CA TYR A 41 5.79 14.48 -2.39
C TYR A 41 5.73 15.45 -1.21
N PRO A 42 4.63 15.47 -0.43
CA PRO A 42 4.47 16.40 0.66
C PRO A 42 5.49 16.08 1.76
N ARG A 43 6.18 17.11 2.22
CA ARG A 43 7.23 17.09 3.23
C ARG A 43 7.00 18.12 4.32
N ASP A 44 6.48 19.28 3.94
CA ASP A 44 6.28 20.43 4.81
C ASP A 44 4.81 20.52 5.26
N ALA A 45 4.55 21.22 6.36
CA ALA A 45 3.22 21.27 6.97
C ALA A 45 2.13 21.85 6.05
N ASP A 46 2.52 22.76 5.15
CA ASP A 46 1.61 23.47 4.24
C ASP A 46 1.43 22.75 2.89
N ASP A 47 2.08 21.59 2.70
CA ASP A 47 1.91 20.81 1.48
C ASP A 47 0.50 20.19 1.39
N ALA A 48 0.16 19.72 0.19
CA ALA A 48 -1.14 19.12 -0.10
C ALA A 48 -1.29 17.72 0.54
N TRP A 49 -1.41 17.67 1.86
CA TRP A 49 -1.57 16.44 2.63
C TRP A 49 -2.95 15.84 2.54
N ILE A 50 -4.00 16.67 2.53
CA ILE A 50 -5.37 16.21 2.72
C ILE A 50 -6.13 16.15 1.40
N PHE A 51 -6.74 15.00 1.15
CA PHE A 51 -7.71 14.79 0.10
C PHE A 51 -9.12 14.95 0.66
N ASP A 52 -9.92 15.80 0.03
CA ASP A 52 -11.34 15.95 0.28
C ASP A 52 -12.13 15.24 -0.83
N VAL A 53 -13.02 14.33 -0.44
CA VAL A 53 -13.85 13.56 -1.38
C VAL A 53 -15.04 14.37 -1.90
N ASP A 54 -15.48 15.37 -1.16
CA ASP A 54 -16.62 16.22 -1.51
C ASP A 54 -16.17 17.37 -2.41
N GLU A 55 -14.94 17.87 -2.24
CA GLU A 55 -14.33 18.94 -3.05
C GLU A 55 -12.94 18.58 -3.60
N PRO A 56 -12.78 17.47 -4.34
CA PRO A 56 -11.48 16.98 -4.80
C PRO A 56 -10.78 17.93 -5.77
N GLU A 57 -11.52 18.79 -6.49
CA GLU A 57 -10.94 19.82 -7.34
C GLU A 57 -10.25 20.95 -6.56
N LYS A 58 -10.57 21.10 -5.26
CA LYS A 58 -9.97 22.09 -4.35
C LYS A 58 -8.91 21.47 -3.46
N GLN A 59 -9.16 20.26 -2.97
CA GLN A 59 -8.27 19.55 -2.04
C GLN A 59 -8.04 18.12 -2.54
N ASN A 60 -7.11 17.95 -3.48
CA ASN A 60 -6.67 16.67 -4.02
C ASN A 60 -5.35 16.19 -3.41
N GLY A 61 -5.22 16.27 -2.09
CA GLY A 61 -4.00 15.90 -1.37
C GLY A 61 -3.71 14.40 -1.28
N TRP A 62 -2.72 14.07 -0.47
CA TRP A 62 -2.08 12.75 -0.43
C TRP A 62 -2.89 11.69 0.33
N ILE A 63 -3.52 12.09 1.44
CA ILE A 63 -4.23 11.25 2.41
C ILE A 63 -5.69 11.67 2.48
N ASP A 64 -6.60 10.71 2.30
CA ASP A 64 -8.01 10.82 2.71
C ASP A 64 -8.12 10.24 4.13
N LEU A 65 -8.51 11.07 5.09
CA LEU A 65 -8.75 10.66 6.48
C LEU A 65 -10.25 10.55 6.73
N ARG A 66 -10.73 9.32 6.90
CA ARG A 66 -12.14 9.08 7.22
C ARG A 66 -12.31 8.91 8.71
N ILE A 67 -13.01 9.88 9.31
CA ILE A 67 -13.32 9.89 10.74
C ILE A 67 -14.68 9.22 10.92
N LEU A 68 -14.68 8.08 11.60
CA LEU A 68 -15.87 7.42 12.13
C LEU A 68 -15.89 7.61 13.65
N ASP A 69 -16.97 7.20 14.31
CA ASP A 69 -17.22 7.48 15.74
C ASP A 69 -16.03 7.11 16.66
N ASP A 70 -15.52 5.88 16.53
CA ASP A 70 -14.45 5.34 17.39
C ASP A 70 -13.17 4.98 16.62
N ILE A 71 -13.13 5.22 15.32
CA ILE A 71 -12.00 4.82 14.47
C ILE A 71 -11.73 5.87 13.39
N TRP A 72 -10.45 6.16 13.17
CA TRP A 72 -10.00 6.96 12.06
C TRP A 72 -9.30 6.05 11.04
N VAL A 73 -9.66 6.19 9.77
CA VAL A 73 -9.12 5.39 8.67
C VAL A 73 -8.35 6.32 7.74
N ALA A 74 -7.02 6.18 7.72
CA ALA A 74 -6.17 6.86 6.76
C ALA A 74 -6.00 6.00 5.50
N GLN A 75 -6.23 6.59 4.33
CA GLN A 75 -6.05 5.93 3.03
C GLN A 75 -5.37 6.88 2.04
N GLY A 76 -4.53 6.34 1.15
CA GLY A 76 -3.89 7.13 0.11
C GLY A 76 -4.88 7.48 -1.01
N ALA A 77 -4.84 8.73 -1.48
CA ALA A 77 -5.68 9.22 -2.58
C ALA A 77 -4.78 9.71 -3.72
N GLY A 78 -4.26 8.77 -4.52
CA GLY A 78 -3.34 9.06 -5.61
C GLY A 78 -2.96 7.80 -6.36
N VAL A 79 -2.26 7.97 -7.49
CA VAL A 79 -1.76 6.84 -8.29
C VAL A 79 -0.78 6.01 -7.45
N GLY A 80 -1.18 4.80 -7.07
CA GLY A 80 -0.49 3.92 -6.10
C GLY A 80 -1.29 3.67 -4.82
N GLY A 81 -2.28 4.51 -4.51
CA GLY A 81 -3.18 4.37 -3.36
C GLY A 81 -2.41 4.27 -2.04
N GLY A 82 -2.74 3.28 -1.22
CA GLY A 82 -2.09 3.07 0.09
C GLY A 82 -0.57 2.85 0.04
N SER A 83 0.00 2.45 -1.11
CA SER A 83 1.46 2.30 -1.24
C SER A 83 2.20 3.64 -1.12
N LEU A 84 1.51 4.77 -1.28
CA LEU A 84 2.08 6.11 -1.09
C LEU A 84 2.24 6.48 0.39
N ILE A 85 1.55 5.80 1.31
CA ILE A 85 1.47 6.21 2.73
C ILE A 85 1.79 5.09 3.72
N TYR A 86 1.95 3.85 3.27
CA TYR A 86 2.31 2.74 4.14
C TYR A 86 3.78 2.82 4.61
N ALA A 87 4.10 2.02 5.63
CA ALA A 87 5.41 2.02 6.26
C ALA A 87 6.53 1.33 5.45
N ASN A 88 6.27 0.94 4.19
CA ASN A 88 7.21 0.18 3.36
C ASN A 88 7.68 -1.15 3.98
N VAL A 89 6.86 -1.77 4.83
CA VAL A 89 7.13 -3.10 5.40
C VAL A 89 6.49 -4.16 4.50
N SER A 90 7.32 -5.07 3.99
CA SER A 90 6.89 -6.21 3.17
C SER A 90 7.25 -7.50 3.88
N ILE A 91 6.23 -8.25 4.31
CA ILE A 91 6.38 -9.53 5.00
C ILE A 91 5.39 -10.54 4.43
N ASN A 92 5.80 -11.80 4.37
CA ASN A 92 4.89 -12.89 4.02
C ASN A 92 3.97 -13.19 5.21
N ALA A 93 2.70 -13.45 4.93
CA ALA A 93 1.78 -13.86 5.98
C ALA A 93 2.20 -15.23 6.53
N PRO A 94 2.24 -15.42 7.86
CA PRO A 94 2.57 -16.72 8.44
C PRO A 94 1.47 -17.75 8.11
N PRO A 95 1.80 -19.05 8.01
CA PRO A 95 0.82 -20.10 7.67
C PRO A 95 -0.45 -20.10 8.53
N ALA A 96 -0.32 -19.75 9.81
CA ALA A 96 -1.43 -19.68 10.76
C ALA A 96 -2.56 -18.73 10.32
N VAL A 97 -2.28 -17.72 9.49
CA VAL A 97 -3.31 -16.81 8.94
C VAL A 97 -4.29 -17.53 8.01
N PHE A 98 -3.87 -18.65 7.43
CA PHE A 98 -4.67 -19.43 6.48
C PHE A 98 -5.46 -20.57 7.13
N GLU A 99 -5.34 -20.77 8.44
CA GLU A 99 -6.01 -21.87 9.15
C GLU A 99 -7.54 -21.69 9.28
N ALA A 100 -8.02 -20.44 9.20
CA ALA A 100 -9.44 -20.12 9.30
C ALA A 100 -9.81 -18.87 8.49
N GLY A 101 -11.07 -18.76 8.07
CA GLY A 101 -11.62 -17.57 7.39
C GLY A 101 -11.34 -17.50 5.89
N TRP A 102 -10.53 -18.41 5.34
CA TRP A 102 -10.23 -18.50 3.92
C TRP A 102 -11.01 -19.64 3.24
N PRO A 103 -11.35 -19.51 1.94
CA PRO A 103 -11.78 -20.65 1.13
C PRO A 103 -10.75 -21.77 1.14
N SER A 104 -11.20 -23.03 1.03
CA SER A 104 -10.33 -24.22 1.07
C SER A 104 -9.20 -24.22 0.04
N GLU A 105 -9.41 -23.52 -1.07
CA GLU A 105 -8.50 -23.39 -2.20
C GLU A 105 -7.39 -22.36 -1.95
N ILE A 106 -7.57 -21.46 -0.97
CA ILE A 106 -6.60 -20.42 -0.62
C ILE A 106 -5.84 -20.85 0.63
N THR A 107 -4.75 -21.60 0.40
CA THR A 107 -3.81 -22.01 1.44
C THR A 107 -2.51 -21.24 1.35
N HIS A 108 -1.72 -21.24 2.43
CA HIS A 108 -0.37 -20.68 2.42
C HIS A 108 0.47 -21.25 1.26
N ASP A 109 0.47 -22.57 1.11
CA ASP A 109 1.27 -23.25 0.09
C ASP A 109 0.79 -22.95 -1.33
N ALA A 110 -0.53 -22.82 -1.53
CA ALA A 110 -1.09 -22.38 -2.80
C ALA A 110 -0.69 -20.94 -3.15
N LEU A 111 -0.45 -20.09 -2.14
CA LEU A 111 -0.03 -18.70 -2.35
C LEU A 111 1.49 -18.51 -2.46
N LEU A 112 2.30 -19.48 -2.01
CA LEU A 112 3.76 -19.36 -1.97
C LEU A 112 4.39 -18.93 -3.32
N PRO A 113 4.01 -19.49 -4.49
CA PRO A 113 4.56 -19.03 -5.77
C PRO A 113 4.23 -17.57 -6.12
N TYR A 114 3.15 -17.02 -5.56
CA TYR A 114 2.78 -15.62 -5.76
C TYR A 114 3.54 -14.70 -4.81
N TYR A 115 3.80 -15.12 -3.57
CA TYR A 115 4.72 -14.41 -2.67
C TYR A 115 6.10 -14.27 -3.31
N GLU A 116 6.68 -15.38 -3.78
CA GLU A 116 7.98 -15.38 -4.46
C GLU A 116 7.98 -14.46 -5.69
N ARG A 117 6.89 -14.43 -6.46
CA ARG A 117 6.77 -13.54 -7.62
C ARG A 117 6.76 -12.06 -7.21
N VAL A 118 6.08 -11.72 -6.13
CA VAL A 118 6.05 -10.35 -5.60
C VAL A 118 7.41 -9.97 -5.05
N GLU A 119 8.07 -10.85 -4.29
CA GLU A 119 9.43 -10.63 -3.78
C GLU A 119 10.43 -10.39 -4.90
N ASN A 120 10.40 -11.19 -5.97
CA ASN A 120 11.28 -11.01 -7.11
C ASN A 120 11.04 -9.68 -7.86
N MET A 121 9.80 -9.19 -7.88
CA MET A 121 9.43 -7.94 -8.52
C MET A 121 9.80 -6.72 -7.67
N LEU A 122 9.45 -6.74 -6.39
CA LEU A 122 9.63 -5.61 -5.47
C LEU A 122 11.04 -5.58 -4.86
N LYS A 123 11.72 -6.72 -4.82
CA LYS A 123 13.06 -6.90 -4.24
C LYS A 123 13.16 -6.28 -2.83
N PRO A 124 12.31 -6.72 -1.88
CA PRO A 124 12.41 -6.22 -0.52
C PRO A 124 13.77 -6.60 0.06
N GLU A 125 14.41 -5.66 0.76
CA GLU A 125 15.68 -5.88 1.44
C GLU A 125 15.52 -5.68 2.94
N LEU A 126 16.33 -6.39 3.72
CA LEU A 126 16.45 -6.10 5.15
C LEU A 126 17.09 -4.73 5.32
N LEU A 127 16.58 -3.96 6.28
CA LEU A 127 17.17 -2.66 6.62
C LEU A 127 18.64 -2.87 7.03
N PRO A 128 19.60 -2.23 6.33
CA PRO A 128 21.00 -2.34 6.68
C PRO A 128 21.29 -1.83 8.10
N ASP A 129 22.18 -2.49 8.84
CA ASP A 129 22.52 -2.12 10.22
C ASP A 129 23.05 -0.68 10.35
N ASN A 130 23.67 -0.14 9.29
CA ASN A 130 24.18 1.24 9.26
C ASN A 130 23.09 2.30 9.02
N GLN A 131 21.84 1.90 8.79
CA GLN A 131 20.69 2.80 8.61
C GLN A 131 19.76 2.83 9.82
N LEU A 132 20.14 2.20 10.94
CA LEU A 132 19.34 2.21 12.16
C LEU A 132 19.42 3.59 12.84
N PRO A 133 18.32 4.37 12.89
CA PRO A 133 18.35 5.68 13.51
C PRO A 133 18.43 5.56 15.04
N PRO A 134 18.90 6.60 15.77
CA PRO A 134 18.94 6.59 17.24
C PRO A 134 17.57 6.26 17.88
N ARG A 135 16.48 6.69 17.24
CA ARG A 135 15.11 6.37 17.68
C ARG A 135 14.82 4.85 17.66
N PHE A 136 15.35 4.13 16.67
CA PHE A 136 15.19 2.68 16.58
C PHE A 136 15.84 1.99 17.79
N GLU A 137 17.07 2.38 18.15
CA GLU A 137 17.77 1.83 19.31
C GLU A 137 17.04 2.09 20.62
N LEU A 138 16.51 3.30 20.79
CA LEU A 138 15.69 3.66 21.96
C LEU A 138 14.44 2.79 22.06
N MET A 139 13.69 2.63 20.95
CA MET A 139 12.50 1.77 20.92
C MET A 139 12.84 0.30 21.19
N ARG A 140 13.95 -0.19 20.61
CA ARG A 140 14.44 -1.56 20.82
C ARG A 140 14.86 -1.82 22.27
N ALA A 141 15.56 -0.88 22.89
CA ALA A 141 15.94 -0.95 24.30
C ALA A 141 14.72 -0.92 25.22
N ALA A 142 13.72 -0.08 24.93
CA ALA A 142 12.47 -0.01 25.68
C ALA A 142 11.68 -1.34 25.60
N ALA A 143 11.56 -1.93 24.40
CA ALA A 143 10.86 -3.20 24.21
C ALA A 143 11.51 -4.40 24.94
N ARG A 144 12.82 -4.32 25.23
CA ARG A 144 13.57 -5.36 25.94
C ARG A 144 13.58 -5.19 27.46
N LYS A 145 13.12 -4.06 27.99
CA LYS A 145 12.95 -3.90 29.43
C LYS A 145 11.65 -4.60 29.84
N PRO A 146 11.69 -5.68 30.62
CA PRO A 146 10.47 -6.19 31.24
C PRO A 146 9.91 -5.09 32.14
N GLY A 147 8.59 -4.86 32.03
CA GLY A 147 7.83 -4.11 33.02
C GLY A 147 7.68 -4.89 34.31
#